data_AF-A0ABD1J890-F1
#
_entry.id   AF-A0ABD1J890-F1
#
_cell.length_a   1.000
_cell.length_b   1.000
_cell.length_c   1.000
_cell.angle_alpha   90.00
_cell.angle_beta   90.00
_cell.angle_gamma   90.00
#
_symmetry.space_group_name_H-M   'P 1'
#
loop_
_entity.id
_entity.type
_entity.pdbx_description
1 polymer ?
#
loop_
_entity_poly.entity_id
_entity_poly.type
_entity_poly.pdbx_seq_one_letter_code
_entity_poly.pdbx_strand_id
1 'polypeptide(L)'
;MLSKKRKVDTEGRIFQERWKEKYFFWEVGGKPVCLICSQQVAVPKEYNIKRHYETHSEKYSKYTGQHRMEKLNELSSSLQKQQAVFSKCRDTHEGAVKASYIIAWDIAKESKPFSEGPFVRNCMLKAAELVCPEKRQAFANISLSRPTITERVEELSGDLKSQLKEKVKSFIAFSIALDESTDVTDVAQLAIFIRGVDASLNITEEFVSVVPMTDTTTANDVFVCLVGALDNLEVDWSRAVSVATDGAPSMVGKKAGVVVKLREKVREANPDNVFWNFHCILHQEALCCKSLKMEHVMSVVISTVNFIRARGLNHRQFDTFLFENDIHHGLPYHTDVRWLSRGAVLQQFYKLRREIAEFMQGKGKPVGGLDDPEWVRDLAFLVDITGHLNVLNVAMQGRNKLVTEYYDSVRAFQSKLALWKTQLCKHNAAHFPCLKSLSANHQSMDKYANLLSGLMHEFDNRFTIFSELEKDFALFRSPFTTDASEVPEVMQMELIELQCCAPLKDKYKSVAIESFYKYLPPEYPVMKAFAGKILCMFGTTYLCEQAFSVMNINKSKLRNRLTHEHLNDVMKIATAQNLSPDVDKLVKVKRCLASTSKM
;
A
#
# COMPACT_ATOMS: atom_id res chain seq x y z
N MET A 1 -26.24 -58.90 -29.60
CA MET A 1 -26.17 -57.62 -28.85
C MET A 1 -24.69 -57.38 -28.51
N LEU A 2 -24.02 -56.26 -28.74
CA LEU A 2 -24.44 -54.88 -29.00
C LEU A 2 -23.75 -54.33 -30.26
N SER A 3 -24.51 -53.57 -31.06
CA SER A 3 -23.98 -52.62 -32.03
C SER A 3 -22.98 -51.70 -31.31
N LYS A 4 -21.70 -51.70 -31.74
CA LYS A 4 -20.74 -50.68 -31.34
C LYS A 4 -21.32 -49.33 -31.75
N LYS A 5 -21.86 -48.58 -30.79
CA LYS A 5 -22.25 -47.17 -30.98
C LYS A 5 -21.02 -46.43 -31.49
N ARG A 6 -21.05 -46.07 -32.78
CA ARG A 6 -20.01 -45.26 -33.44
C ARG A 6 -19.94 -43.92 -32.71
N LYS A 7 -18.82 -43.65 -32.02
CA LYS A 7 -18.56 -42.34 -31.42
C LYS A 7 -18.22 -41.32 -32.51
N VAL A 8 -18.69 -40.09 -32.34
CA VAL A 8 -18.66 -38.99 -33.33
C VAL A 8 -17.24 -38.50 -33.61
N ASP A 9 -16.35 -38.79 -32.67
CA ASP A 9 -15.00 -38.30 -32.48
C ASP A 9 -13.94 -39.05 -33.33
N THR A 10 -14.27 -40.21 -33.90
CA THR A 10 -13.35 -41.04 -34.73
C THR A 10 -13.39 -40.76 -36.24
N GLU A 11 -14.36 -40.00 -36.74
CA GLU A 11 -14.34 -39.54 -38.14
C GLU A 11 -13.89 -38.08 -38.13
N GLY A 12 -12.69 -37.79 -38.65
CA GLY A 12 -12.23 -36.42 -38.94
C GLY A 12 -13.15 -35.76 -39.97
N ARG A 13 -14.32 -35.32 -39.52
CA ARG A 13 -15.36 -34.65 -40.32
C ARG A 13 -14.97 -33.18 -40.43
N ILE A 14 -14.03 -32.91 -41.32
CA ILE A 14 -13.50 -31.59 -41.56
C ILE A 14 -14.30 -30.94 -42.70
N PHE A 15 -14.53 -29.64 -42.59
CA PHE A 15 -15.17 -28.86 -43.64
C PHE A 15 -14.40 -29.02 -44.97
N GLN A 16 -15.11 -29.22 -46.08
CA GLN A 16 -14.49 -29.37 -47.40
C GLN A 16 -14.67 -28.08 -48.21
N GLU A 17 -13.57 -27.54 -48.73
CA GLU A 17 -13.56 -26.32 -49.56
C GLU A 17 -14.53 -26.40 -50.76
N ARG A 18 -14.67 -27.59 -51.36
CA ARG A 18 -15.62 -27.83 -52.46
C ARG A 18 -17.08 -27.51 -52.10
N TRP A 19 -17.44 -27.52 -50.82
CA TRP A 19 -18.80 -27.20 -50.36
C TRP A 19 -19.12 -25.70 -50.46
N LYS A 20 -18.11 -24.84 -50.51
CA LYS A 20 -18.30 -23.41 -50.78
C LYS A 20 -18.98 -23.21 -52.12
N GLU A 21 -18.40 -23.73 -53.18
CA GLU A 21 -18.96 -23.59 -54.51
C GLU A 21 -20.17 -24.53 -54.72
N LYS A 22 -20.09 -25.80 -54.33
CA LYS A 22 -21.17 -26.77 -54.63
C LYS A 22 -22.46 -26.49 -53.89
N TYR A 23 -22.40 -26.00 -52.65
CA TYR A 23 -23.56 -25.91 -51.77
C TYR A 23 -23.77 -24.53 -51.15
N PHE A 24 -22.93 -23.53 -51.47
CA PHE A 24 -22.92 -22.22 -50.81
C PHE A 24 -22.77 -22.33 -49.29
N PHE A 25 -21.78 -23.08 -48.82
CA PHE A 25 -21.46 -23.22 -47.40
C PHE A 25 -20.12 -22.58 -47.05
N TRP A 26 -19.94 -22.14 -45.81
CA TRP A 26 -18.67 -21.59 -45.31
C TRP A 26 -18.36 -22.15 -43.92
N GLU A 27 -17.10 -22.13 -43.51
CA GLU A 27 -16.70 -22.55 -42.17
C GLU A 27 -16.56 -21.36 -41.21
N VAL A 28 -17.33 -21.38 -40.12
CA VAL A 28 -17.31 -20.34 -39.08
C VAL A 28 -17.13 -21.01 -37.72
N GLY A 29 -16.00 -20.73 -37.05
CA GLY A 29 -15.70 -21.30 -35.73
C GLY A 29 -15.69 -22.84 -35.72
N GLY A 30 -15.19 -23.47 -36.79
CA GLY A 30 -15.11 -24.93 -36.94
C GLY A 30 -16.41 -25.63 -37.33
N LYS A 31 -17.44 -24.89 -37.74
CA LYS A 31 -18.76 -25.43 -38.10
C LYS A 31 -19.24 -24.95 -39.48
N PRO A 32 -19.89 -25.80 -40.30
CA PRO A 32 -20.49 -25.39 -41.57
C PRO A 32 -21.70 -24.49 -41.37
N VAL A 33 -21.69 -23.34 -42.04
CA VAL A 33 -22.79 -22.37 -42.08
C VAL A 33 -23.25 -22.19 -43.52
N CYS A 34 -24.56 -22.28 -43.75
CA CYS A 34 -25.16 -22.01 -45.05
C CYS A 34 -25.12 -20.52 -45.35
N LEU A 35 -24.54 -20.12 -46.48
CA LEU A 35 -24.45 -18.71 -46.89
C LEU A 35 -25.78 -18.12 -47.36
N ILE A 36 -26.79 -18.97 -47.62
CA ILE A 36 -28.09 -18.54 -48.13
C ILE A 36 -29.03 -18.10 -46.99
N CYS A 37 -29.05 -18.87 -45.90
CA CYS A 37 -29.99 -18.66 -44.79
C CYS A 37 -29.31 -18.51 -43.42
N SER A 38 -27.97 -18.51 -43.39
CA SER A 38 -27.14 -18.38 -42.18
C SER A 38 -27.35 -19.48 -41.12
N GLN A 39 -28.02 -20.59 -41.46
CA GLN A 39 -28.19 -21.72 -40.55
C GLN A 39 -26.93 -22.57 -40.44
N GLN A 40 -26.66 -23.06 -39.23
CA GLN A 40 -25.53 -23.92 -38.92
C GLN A 40 -25.90 -25.40 -39.02
N VAL A 41 -25.04 -26.19 -39.65
CA VAL A 41 -25.19 -27.65 -39.72
C VAL A 41 -24.29 -28.28 -38.64
N ALA A 42 -24.91 -28.89 -37.63
CA ALA A 42 -24.21 -29.40 -36.44
C ALA A 42 -23.16 -30.48 -36.75
N VAL A 43 -23.39 -31.29 -37.79
CA VAL A 43 -22.50 -32.40 -38.17
C VAL A 43 -21.98 -32.17 -39.59
N PRO A 44 -20.67 -31.88 -39.78
CA PRO A 44 -20.03 -31.60 -41.07
C PRO A 44 -19.92 -32.86 -41.95
N LYS A 45 -21.07 -33.32 -42.46
CA LYS A 45 -21.19 -34.39 -43.45
C LYS A 45 -21.79 -33.83 -44.72
N GLU A 46 -21.22 -34.24 -45.85
CA GLU A 46 -21.73 -33.83 -47.17
C GLU A 46 -23.21 -34.15 -47.35
N TYR A 47 -23.68 -35.29 -46.83
CA TYR A 47 -25.11 -35.63 -46.84
C TYR A 47 -25.97 -34.55 -46.16
N ASN A 48 -25.58 -34.07 -44.98
CA ASN A 48 -26.34 -33.05 -44.24
C ASN A 48 -26.29 -31.69 -44.94
N ILE A 49 -25.12 -31.33 -45.45
CA ILE A 49 -24.87 -30.06 -46.16
C ILE A 49 -25.65 -30.02 -47.47
N LYS A 50 -25.60 -31.12 -48.25
CA LYS A 50 -26.35 -31.28 -49.49
C LYS A 50 -27.86 -31.25 -49.23
N ARG A 51 -28.35 -32.02 -48.26
CA ARG A 51 -29.77 -32.05 -47.87
C ARG A 51 -30.27 -30.66 -47.45
N HIS A 52 -29.45 -29.90 -46.73
CA HIS A 52 -29.77 -28.52 -46.39
C HIS A 52 -29.76 -27.60 -47.62
N TYR A 53 -28.81 -27.75 -48.53
CA TYR A 53 -28.79 -26.97 -49.77
C TYR A 53 -29.99 -27.30 -50.69
N GLU A 54 -30.45 -28.55 -50.71
CA GLU A 54 -31.63 -28.97 -51.48
C GLU A 54 -32.91 -28.22 -51.07
N THR A 55 -33.03 -27.74 -49.82
CA THR A 55 -34.17 -26.87 -49.44
C THR A 55 -34.10 -25.48 -50.07
N HIS A 56 -32.97 -25.12 -50.69
CA HIS A 56 -32.71 -23.85 -51.36
C HIS A 56 -32.49 -24.03 -52.87
N SER A 57 -32.50 -25.28 -53.38
CA SER A 57 -32.03 -25.58 -54.73
C SER A 57 -32.90 -24.99 -55.83
N GLU A 58 -34.21 -24.85 -55.63
CA GLU A 58 -35.12 -24.22 -56.61
C GLU A 58 -34.66 -22.82 -57.01
N LYS A 59 -34.13 -22.06 -56.05
CA LYS A 59 -33.73 -20.66 -56.25
C LYS A 59 -32.26 -20.50 -56.65
N TYR A 60 -31.39 -21.43 -56.24
CA TYR A 60 -29.92 -21.27 -56.34
C TYR A 60 -29.21 -22.29 -57.25
N SER A 61 -29.92 -23.31 -57.75
CA SER A 61 -29.37 -24.25 -58.75
C SER A 61 -29.15 -23.62 -60.12
N LYS A 62 -29.90 -22.55 -60.45
CA LYS A 62 -29.77 -21.79 -61.70
C LYS A 62 -28.41 -21.10 -61.90
N TYR A 63 -27.64 -20.92 -60.83
CA TYR A 63 -26.32 -20.30 -60.91
C TYR A 63 -25.26 -21.36 -61.23
N THR A 64 -24.64 -21.25 -62.40
CA THR A 64 -23.55 -22.12 -62.88
C THR A 64 -22.35 -21.27 -63.31
N GLY A 65 -21.16 -21.89 -63.38
CA GLY A 65 -19.93 -21.25 -63.84
C GLY A 65 -19.61 -19.93 -63.11
N GLN A 66 -19.30 -18.89 -63.89
CA GLN A 66 -18.90 -17.58 -63.37
C GLN A 66 -19.97 -16.91 -62.50
N HIS A 67 -21.24 -16.99 -62.89
CA HIS A 67 -22.34 -16.42 -62.11
C HIS A 67 -22.54 -17.10 -60.74
N ARG A 68 -22.16 -18.37 -60.61
CA ARG A 68 -22.15 -19.07 -59.33
C ARG A 68 -21.07 -18.51 -58.41
N MET A 69 -19.89 -18.24 -58.97
CA MET A 69 -18.76 -17.67 -58.23
C MET A 69 -19.05 -16.23 -57.78
N GLU A 70 -19.65 -15.41 -58.64
CA GLU A 70 -20.11 -14.06 -58.29
C GLU A 70 -21.11 -14.10 -57.13
N LYS A 71 -22.10 -15.02 -57.19
CA LYS A 71 -23.09 -15.15 -56.11
C LYS A 71 -22.47 -15.66 -54.81
N LEU A 72 -21.50 -16.56 -54.89
CA LEU A 72 -20.75 -17.04 -53.73
C LEU A 72 -19.98 -15.88 -53.07
N ASN A 73 -19.32 -15.03 -53.85
CA ASN A 73 -18.59 -13.86 -53.36
C ASN A 73 -19.51 -12.83 -52.73
N GLU A 74 -20.70 -12.60 -53.30
CA GLU A 74 -21.71 -11.70 -52.74
C GLU A 74 -22.21 -12.20 -51.38
N LEU A 75 -22.60 -13.48 -51.28
CA LEU A 75 -23.13 -14.07 -50.06
C LEU A 75 -22.06 -14.18 -48.95
N SER A 76 -20.83 -14.57 -49.30
CA SER A 76 -19.72 -14.61 -48.36
C SER A 76 -19.35 -13.20 -47.85
N SER A 77 -19.32 -12.19 -48.72
CA SER A 77 -19.10 -10.80 -48.32
C SER A 77 -20.19 -10.28 -47.38
N SER A 78 -21.45 -10.66 -47.62
CA SER A 78 -22.58 -10.33 -46.73
C SER A 78 -22.42 -10.97 -45.35
N LEU A 79 -22.08 -12.26 -45.29
CA LEU A 79 -21.83 -12.96 -44.03
C LEU A 79 -20.63 -12.36 -43.27
N GLN A 80 -19.54 -12.03 -43.97
CA GLN A 80 -18.38 -11.37 -43.36
C GLN A 80 -18.74 -9.99 -42.79
N LYS A 81 -19.53 -9.19 -43.50
CA LYS A 81 -20.03 -7.90 -42.99
C LYS A 81 -20.90 -8.08 -41.74
N GLN A 82 -21.80 -9.07 -41.72
CA GLN A 82 -22.60 -9.39 -40.55
C GLN A 82 -21.73 -9.80 -39.36
N GLN A 83 -20.75 -10.70 -39.57
CA GLN A 83 -19.80 -11.11 -38.53
C GLN A 83 -18.91 -9.95 -38.03
N ALA A 84 -18.52 -9.05 -38.92
CA ALA A 84 -17.79 -7.84 -38.57
C ALA A 84 -18.62 -6.90 -37.69
N VAL A 85 -19.93 -6.79 -37.90
CA VAL A 85 -20.84 -6.02 -37.05
C VAL A 85 -20.94 -6.66 -35.66
N PHE A 86 -21.09 -7.99 -35.57
CA PHE A 86 -21.16 -8.68 -34.27
C PHE A 86 -19.85 -8.62 -33.49
N SER A 87 -18.71 -8.79 -34.15
CA SER A 87 -17.39 -8.64 -33.52
C SER A 87 -17.15 -7.21 -33.06
N LYS A 88 -17.44 -6.20 -33.89
CA LYS A 88 -17.32 -4.79 -33.51
C LYS A 88 -18.24 -4.40 -32.35
N CYS A 89 -19.49 -4.88 -32.34
CA CYS A 89 -20.42 -4.67 -31.24
C CYS A 89 -19.92 -5.32 -29.94
N ARG A 90 -19.37 -6.53 -30.05
CA ARG A 90 -18.74 -7.26 -28.93
C ARG A 90 -17.55 -6.50 -28.35
N ASP A 91 -16.64 -6.04 -29.20
CA ASP A 91 -15.43 -5.34 -28.76
C ASP A 91 -15.78 -3.98 -28.11
N THR A 92 -16.82 -3.29 -28.60
CA THR A 92 -17.33 -2.06 -27.95
C THR A 92 -17.96 -2.30 -26.58
N HIS A 93 -18.66 -3.43 -26.38
CA HIS A 93 -19.22 -3.79 -25.09
C HIS A 93 -18.12 -4.17 -24.10
N GLU A 94 -17.11 -4.92 -24.54
CA GLU A 94 -15.95 -5.29 -23.73
C GLU A 94 -15.18 -4.06 -23.26
N GLY A 95 -14.94 -3.11 -24.17
CA GLY A 95 -14.33 -1.82 -23.84
C GLY A 95 -15.12 -1.03 -22.80
N ALA A 96 -16.46 -1.02 -22.89
CA ALA A 96 -17.30 -0.32 -21.91
C ALA A 96 -17.27 -0.96 -20.51
N VAL A 97 -17.25 -2.30 -20.42
CA VAL A 97 -17.11 -3.01 -19.13
C VAL A 97 -15.72 -2.79 -18.54
N LYS A 98 -14.66 -2.88 -19.36
CA LYS A 98 -13.29 -2.60 -18.92
C LYS A 98 -13.15 -1.16 -18.40
N ALA A 99 -13.71 -0.18 -19.10
CA ALA A 99 -13.75 1.21 -18.65
C ALA A 99 -14.51 1.36 -17.32
N SER A 100 -15.63 0.63 -17.14
CA SER A 100 -16.39 0.62 -15.88
C SER A 100 -15.54 0.14 -14.69
N TYR A 101 -14.76 -0.93 -14.85
CA TYR A 101 -13.83 -1.40 -13.81
C TYR A 101 -12.71 -0.40 -13.53
N ILE A 102 -12.09 0.17 -14.56
CA ILE A 102 -10.99 1.13 -14.40
C ILE A 102 -11.49 2.38 -13.63
N ILE A 103 -12.65 2.89 -13.98
CA ILE A 103 -13.24 4.05 -13.28
C ILE A 103 -13.61 3.68 -11.84
N ALA A 104 -14.14 2.49 -11.59
CA ALA A 104 -14.43 2.03 -10.23
C ALA A 104 -13.16 1.88 -9.38
N TRP A 105 -12.08 1.37 -9.98
CA TRP A 105 -10.75 1.30 -9.37
C TRP A 105 -10.27 2.70 -8.96
N ASP A 106 -10.32 3.68 -9.87
CA ASP A 106 -9.87 5.04 -9.58
C ASP A 106 -10.73 5.71 -8.50
N ILE A 107 -12.06 5.54 -8.52
CA ILE A 107 -12.97 6.04 -7.49
C ILE A 107 -12.57 5.48 -6.11
N ALA A 108 -12.38 4.16 -6.00
CA ALA A 108 -12.02 3.52 -4.73
C ALA A 108 -10.60 3.90 -4.29
N LYS A 109 -9.63 3.91 -5.21
CA LYS A 109 -8.23 4.23 -4.93
C LYS A 109 -8.07 5.66 -4.39
N GLU A 110 -8.82 6.61 -4.96
CA GLU A 110 -8.88 7.99 -4.51
C GLU A 110 -9.85 8.22 -3.34
N SER A 111 -10.35 7.13 -2.72
CA SER A 111 -11.24 7.14 -1.56
C SER A 111 -12.52 7.96 -1.75
N LYS A 112 -13.04 7.99 -2.98
CA LYS A 112 -14.24 8.74 -3.34
C LYS A 112 -15.52 7.95 -3.05
N PRO A 113 -16.65 8.63 -2.79
CA PRO A 113 -17.95 7.97 -2.64
C PRO A 113 -18.34 7.20 -3.92
N PHE A 114 -19.03 6.07 -3.77
CA PHE A 114 -19.56 5.32 -4.93
C PHE A 114 -20.59 6.11 -5.75
N SER A 115 -21.15 7.18 -5.18
CA SER A 115 -22.00 8.14 -5.88
C SER A 115 -21.25 9.05 -6.86
N GLU A 116 -19.92 9.02 -6.89
CA GLU A 116 -19.13 9.70 -7.93
C GLU A 116 -19.29 9.03 -9.29
N GLY A 117 -19.60 7.73 -9.37
CA GLY A 117 -19.81 7.04 -10.64
C GLY A 117 -20.85 7.74 -11.53
N PRO A 118 -22.07 8.05 -11.03
CA PRO A 118 -23.05 8.83 -11.76
C PRO A 118 -22.57 10.23 -12.17
N PHE A 119 -21.79 10.92 -11.31
CA PHE A 119 -21.23 12.24 -11.63
C PHE A 119 -20.24 12.15 -12.79
N VAL A 120 -19.26 11.23 -12.71
CA VAL A 120 -18.27 10.97 -13.77
C VAL A 120 -18.96 10.62 -15.09
N ARG A 121 -20.01 9.78 -15.04
CA ARG A 121 -20.82 9.46 -16.22
C ARG A 121 -21.43 10.70 -16.87
N ASN A 122 -22.03 11.58 -16.07
CA ASN A 122 -22.65 12.81 -16.57
C ASN A 122 -21.62 13.75 -17.21
N CYS A 123 -20.44 13.88 -16.60
CA CYS A 123 -19.33 14.66 -17.15
C CYS A 123 -18.88 14.11 -18.51
N MET A 124 -18.66 12.80 -18.61
CA MET A 124 -18.27 12.16 -19.88
C MET A 124 -19.32 12.32 -20.97
N LEU A 125 -20.61 12.19 -20.64
CA LEU A 125 -21.70 12.34 -21.61
C LEU A 125 -21.81 13.76 -22.17
N LYS A 126 -21.65 14.79 -21.31
CA LYS A 126 -21.64 16.19 -21.74
C LYS A 126 -20.42 16.49 -22.61
N ALA A 127 -19.24 16.01 -22.22
CA ALA A 127 -18.02 16.19 -23.01
C ALA A 127 -18.13 15.49 -24.37
N ALA A 128 -18.62 14.25 -24.41
CA ALA A 128 -18.83 13.51 -25.65
C ALA A 128 -19.84 14.20 -26.56
N GLU A 129 -20.90 14.81 -26.02
CA GLU A 129 -21.88 15.57 -26.81
C GLU A 129 -21.29 16.78 -27.54
N LEU A 130 -20.25 17.39 -26.98
CA LEU A 130 -19.63 18.59 -27.54
C LEU A 130 -18.41 18.27 -28.42
N VAL A 131 -17.63 17.25 -28.03
CA VAL A 131 -16.32 16.97 -28.66
C VAL A 131 -16.39 15.83 -29.68
N CYS A 132 -17.19 14.80 -29.43
CA CYS A 132 -17.33 13.64 -30.31
C CYS A 132 -18.77 13.05 -30.27
N PRO A 133 -19.77 13.78 -30.78
CA PRO A 133 -21.18 13.39 -30.67
C PRO A 133 -21.46 11.99 -31.22
N GLU A 134 -20.74 11.58 -32.26
CA GLU A 134 -20.82 10.26 -32.89
C GLU A 134 -20.38 9.11 -31.98
N LYS A 135 -19.64 9.40 -30.91
CA LYS A 135 -19.19 8.44 -29.88
C LYS A 135 -20.01 8.50 -28.60
N ARG A 136 -20.95 9.44 -28.45
CA ARG A 136 -21.75 9.61 -27.23
C ARG A 136 -22.37 8.30 -26.72
N GLN A 137 -22.91 7.47 -27.61
CA GLN A 137 -23.51 6.19 -27.22
C GLN A 137 -22.48 5.21 -26.62
N ALA A 138 -21.23 5.21 -27.09
CA ALA A 138 -20.19 4.36 -26.53
C ALA A 138 -19.89 4.74 -25.07
N PHE A 139 -19.87 6.03 -24.74
CA PHE A 139 -19.75 6.51 -23.35
C PHE A 139 -21.01 6.21 -22.53
N ALA A 140 -22.21 6.32 -23.14
CA ALA A 140 -23.47 5.99 -22.48
C ALA A 140 -23.56 4.53 -22.05
N ASN A 141 -22.91 3.63 -22.79
CA ASN A 141 -22.86 2.19 -22.49
C ASN A 141 -21.95 1.86 -21.30
N ILE A 142 -21.09 2.79 -20.84
CA ILE A 142 -20.28 2.59 -19.64
C ILE A 142 -21.18 2.70 -18.41
N SER A 143 -21.40 1.56 -17.75
CA SER A 143 -22.26 1.49 -16.56
C SER A 143 -21.50 1.97 -15.33
N LEU A 144 -21.93 3.08 -14.76
CA LEU A 144 -21.32 3.71 -13.57
C LEU A 144 -22.39 4.09 -12.53
N SER A 145 -23.50 3.34 -12.47
CA SER A 145 -24.47 3.54 -11.39
C SER A 145 -23.82 3.22 -10.03
N ARG A 146 -24.31 3.79 -8.93
CA ARG A 146 -23.77 3.50 -7.59
C ARG A 146 -23.75 1.98 -7.29
N PRO A 147 -24.81 1.19 -7.57
CA PRO A 147 -24.74 -0.27 -7.44
C PRO A 147 -23.66 -0.90 -8.30
N THR A 148 -23.51 -0.46 -9.56
CA THR A 148 -22.45 -0.96 -10.44
C THR A 148 -21.06 -0.67 -9.86
N ILE A 149 -20.78 0.56 -9.41
CA ILE A 149 -19.49 0.89 -8.79
C ILE A 149 -19.22 0.03 -7.56
N THR A 150 -20.25 -0.20 -6.73
CA THR A 150 -20.14 -1.06 -5.55
C THR A 150 -19.73 -2.49 -5.94
N GLU A 151 -20.46 -3.10 -6.87
CA GLU A 151 -20.16 -4.45 -7.39
C GLU A 151 -18.75 -4.53 -8.01
N ARG A 152 -18.35 -3.52 -8.79
CA ARG A 152 -17.01 -3.49 -9.41
C ARG A 152 -15.92 -3.41 -8.34
N VAL A 153 -16.11 -2.62 -7.30
CA VAL A 153 -15.17 -2.51 -6.17
C VAL A 153 -15.05 -3.83 -5.41
N GLU A 154 -16.17 -4.51 -5.13
CA GLU A 154 -16.19 -5.84 -4.50
C GLU A 154 -15.40 -6.86 -5.35
N GLU A 155 -15.62 -6.88 -6.67
CA GLU A 155 -14.91 -7.79 -7.59
C GLU A 155 -13.42 -7.50 -7.71
N LEU A 156 -13.03 -6.22 -7.76
CA LEU A 156 -11.62 -5.80 -7.80
C LEU A 156 -10.90 -6.17 -6.49
N SER A 157 -11.52 -5.89 -5.34
CA SER A 157 -11.02 -6.28 -4.03
C SER A 157 -10.90 -7.80 -3.89
N GLY A 158 -11.91 -8.55 -4.36
CA GLY A 158 -11.92 -10.01 -4.36
C GLY A 158 -10.79 -10.62 -5.19
N ASP A 159 -10.49 -10.04 -6.36
CA ASP A 159 -9.35 -10.49 -7.18
C ASP A 159 -8.01 -10.18 -6.47
N LEU A 160 -7.83 -8.98 -5.90
CA LEU A 160 -6.65 -8.65 -5.08
C LEU A 160 -6.46 -9.60 -3.90
N LYS A 161 -7.54 -9.92 -3.18
CA LYS A 161 -7.51 -10.89 -2.06
C LYS A 161 -7.07 -12.27 -2.54
N SER A 162 -7.57 -12.71 -3.69
CA SER A 162 -7.20 -14.00 -4.30
C SER A 162 -5.74 -14.02 -4.74
N GLN A 163 -5.26 -12.94 -5.36
CA GLN A 163 -3.86 -12.80 -5.74
C GLN A 163 -2.93 -12.83 -4.53
N LEU A 164 -3.28 -12.11 -3.45
CA LEU A 164 -2.50 -12.12 -2.21
C LEU A 164 -2.46 -13.53 -1.60
N LYS A 165 -3.61 -14.21 -1.54
CA LYS A 165 -3.72 -15.60 -1.06
C LYS A 165 -2.85 -16.58 -1.84
N GLU A 166 -2.76 -16.43 -3.16
CA GLU A 166 -1.85 -17.26 -3.96
C GLU A 166 -0.38 -16.85 -3.75
N LYS A 167 -0.11 -15.55 -3.60
CA LYS A 167 1.25 -15.04 -3.41
C LYS A 167 1.85 -15.48 -2.08
N VAL A 168 1.09 -15.51 -0.99
CA VAL A 168 1.60 -15.90 0.34
C VAL A 168 2.13 -17.34 0.38
N LYS A 169 1.59 -18.24 -0.45
CA LYS A 169 2.07 -19.63 -0.57
C LYS A 169 3.52 -19.70 -1.07
N SER A 170 3.96 -18.69 -1.82
CA SER A 170 5.32 -18.61 -2.37
C SER A 170 6.35 -18.03 -1.39
N PHE A 171 5.92 -17.44 -0.27
CA PHE A 171 6.81 -16.74 0.64
C PHE A 171 7.71 -17.71 1.41
N ILE A 172 9.03 -17.53 1.35
CA ILE A 172 9.98 -18.26 2.20
C ILE A 172 10.08 -17.66 3.61
N ALA A 173 9.68 -16.39 3.76
CA ALA A 173 9.65 -15.64 5.00
C ALA A 173 8.58 -14.54 4.91
N PHE A 174 7.89 -14.24 6.00
CA PHE A 174 7.01 -13.08 6.08
C PHE A 174 6.98 -12.45 7.47
N SER A 175 6.60 -11.18 7.54
CA SER A 175 6.33 -10.46 8.77
C SER A 175 5.01 -9.70 8.67
N ILE A 176 4.53 -9.23 9.82
CA ILE A 176 3.23 -8.57 9.96
C ILE A 176 3.44 -7.19 10.58
N ALA A 177 2.67 -6.20 10.16
CA ALA A 177 2.50 -4.96 10.91
C ALA A 177 1.03 -4.85 11.32
N LEU A 178 0.79 -4.53 12.59
CA LEU A 178 -0.56 -4.25 13.09
C LEU A 178 -0.58 -3.00 13.94
N ASP A 179 -1.71 -2.30 13.87
CA ASP A 179 -1.98 -1.12 14.67
C ASP A 179 -3.49 -1.01 14.89
N GLU A 180 -3.90 -0.30 15.92
CA GLU A 180 -5.29 -0.07 16.27
C GLU A 180 -5.60 1.43 16.26
N SER A 181 -6.73 1.80 15.65
CA SER A 181 -7.24 3.17 15.73
C SER A 181 -8.76 3.17 15.80
N THR A 182 -9.33 4.20 16.40
CA THR A 182 -10.78 4.35 16.52
C THR A 182 -11.32 5.14 15.33
N ASP A 183 -12.39 4.63 14.70
CA ASP A 183 -13.08 5.35 13.63
C ASP A 183 -14.05 6.43 14.16
N VAL A 184 -14.68 7.18 13.24
CA VAL A 184 -15.63 8.27 13.59
C VAL A 184 -16.90 7.78 14.30
N THR A 185 -17.12 6.47 14.38
CA THR A 185 -18.24 5.81 15.07
C THR A 185 -17.84 5.20 16.41
N ASP A 186 -16.67 5.56 16.93
CA ASP A 186 -16.09 5.07 18.18
C ASP A 186 -15.81 3.56 18.20
N VAL A 187 -15.75 2.93 17.02
CA VAL A 187 -15.37 1.52 16.87
C VAL A 187 -13.87 1.42 16.65
N ALA A 188 -13.19 0.62 17.48
CA ALA A 188 -11.77 0.30 17.28
C ALA A 188 -11.59 -0.56 16.03
N GLN A 189 -10.57 -0.25 15.23
CA GLN A 189 -10.28 -0.87 13.95
C GLN A 189 -8.84 -1.36 13.96
N LEU A 190 -8.66 -2.67 13.80
CA LEU A 190 -7.35 -3.31 13.72
C LEU A 190 -6.92 -3.36 12.25
N ALA A 191 -5.93 -2.57 11.88
CA ALA A 191 -5.32 -2.64 10.55
C ALA A 191 -4.20 -3.68 10.53
N ILE A 192 -4.20 -4.55 9.52
CA ILE A 192 -3.22 -5.63 9.37
C ILE A 192 -2.55 -5.52 8.01
N PHE A 193 -1.22 -5.50 7.99
CA PHE A 193 -0.38 -5.60 6.80
C PHE A 193 0.51 -6.83 6.87
N ILE A 194 0.81 -7.41 5.72
CA ILE A 194 1.78 -8.50 5.57
C ILE A 194 2.90 -8.06 4.62
N ARG A 195 4.14 -8.37 4.94
CA ARG A 195 5.29 -8.25 4.04
C ARG A 195 5.97 -9.60 3.95
N GLY A 196 6.00 -10.18 2.77
CA GLY A 196 6.61 -11.47 2.52
C GLY A 196 7.62 -11.42 1.38
N VAL A 197 8.49 -12.42 1.37
CA VAL A 197 9.59 -12.54 0.40
C VAL A 197 9.50 -13.93 -0.23
N ASP A 198 9.47 -14.00 -1.55
CA ASP A 198 9.48 -15.27 -2.28
C ASP A 198 10.90 -15.86 -2.45
N ALA A 199 11.00 -17.08 -3.00
CA ALA A 199 12.29 -17.74 -3.21
C ALA A 199 13.23 -17.00 -4.19
N SER A 200 12.69 -16.11 -5.01
CA SER A 200 13.45 -15.20 -5.89
C SER A 200 13.79 -13.88 -5.21
N LEU A 201 13.54 -13.79 -3.90
CA LEU A 201 13.73 -12.62 -3.04
C LEU A 201 12.96 -11.38 -3.48
N ASN A 202 11.80 -11.56 -4.15
CA ASN A 202 10.90 -10.44 -4.40
C ASN A 202 10.06 -10.17 -3.15
N ILE A 203 10.13 -8.93 -2.69
CA ILE A 203 9.31 -8.42 -1.59
C ILE A 203 7.89 -8.17 -2.11
N THR A 204 6.89 -8.60 -1.36
CA THR A 204 5.49 -8.22 -1.54
C THR A 204 4.96 -7.73 -0.20
N GLU A 205 4.49 -6.51 -0.17
CA GLU A 205 3.92 -5.81 0.97
C GLU A 205 2.48 -5.45 0.66
N GLU A 206 1.51 -5.97 1.41
CA GLU A 206 0.10 -5.75 1.11
C GLU A 206 -0.76 -5.59 2.35
N PHE A 207 -1.83 -4.81 2.20
CA PHE A 207 -2.89 -4.72 3.19
C PHE A 207 -3.66 -6.04 3.25
N VAL A 208 -3.85 -6.58 4.45
CA VAL A 208 -4.60 -7.82 4.67
C VAL A 208 -6.07 -7.50 4.94
N SER A 209 -6.35 -6.73 5.98
CA SER A 209 -7.72 -6.36 6.35
C SER A 209 -7.72 -5.23 7.37
N VAL A 210 -8.86 -4.55 7.48
CA VAL A 210 -9.23 -3.76 8.65
C VAL A 210 -10.36 -4.51 9.36
N VAL A 211 -10.09 -4.93 10.59
CA VAL A 211 -11.03 -5.75 11.37
C VAL A 211 -11.67 -4.88 12.46
N PRO A 212 -13.01 -4.73 12.48
CA PRO A 212 -13.68 -4.01 13.54
C PRO A 212 -13.64 -4.79 14.85
N MET A 213 -13.27 -4.12 15.92
CA MET A 213 -13.28 -4.64 17.28
C MET A 213 -14.58 -4.17 17.96
N THR A 214 -15.64 -4.97 17.84
CA THR A 214 -17.01 -4.53 18.20
C THR A 214 -17.36 -4.65 19.68
N ASP A 215 -16.67 -5.53 20.42
CA ASP A 215 -16.96 -5.77 21.83
C ASP A 215 -15.82 -5.24 22.71
N THR A 216 -14.75 -6.03 22.86
CA THR A 216 -13.58 -5.67 23.65
C THR A 216 -12.32 -5.62 22.77
N THR A 217 -11.33 -4.86 23.23
CA THR A 217 -9.99 -4.75 22.60
C THR A 217 -8.93 -5.45 23.45
N THR A 218 -9.27 -6.59 24.06
CA THR A 218 -8.29 -7.33 24.84
C THR A 218 -7.21 -7.92 23.93
N ALA A 219 -6.05 -8.23 24.50
CA ALA A 219 -4.98 -8.91 23.77
C ALA A 219 -5.43 -10.24 23.13
N ASN A 220 -6.43 -10.91 23.72
CA ASN A 220 -6.97 -12.14 23.15
C ASN A 220 -7.84 -11.88 21.92
N ASP A 221 -8.68 -10.85 21.97
CA ASP A 221 -9.56 -10.48 20.86
C ASP A 221 -8.74 -10.07 19.64
N VAL A 222 -7.74 -9.20 19.85
CA VAL A 222 -6.80 -8.79 18.80
C VAL A 222 -6.07 -9.99 18.21
N PHE A 223 -5.60 -10.92 19.04
CA PHE A 223 -4.94 -12.15 18.59
C PHE A 223 -5.87 -13.01 17.72
N VAL A 224 -7.11 -13.25 18.15
CA VAL A 224 -8.09 -14.05 17.40
C VAL A 224 -8.41 -13.40 16.05
N CYS A 225 -8.65 -12.09 16.02
CA CYS A 225 -8.89 -11.34 14.79
C CYS A 225 -7.70 -11.41 13.83
N LEU A 226 -6.49 -11.20 14.33
CA LEU A 226 -5.26 -11.27 13.55
C LEU A 226 -5.03 -12.67 12.96
N VAL A 227 -5.11 -13.70 13.79
CA VAL A 227 -4.91 -15.09 13.36
C VAL A 227 -5.98 -15.49 12.35
N GLY A 228 -7.26 -15.16 12.60
CA GLY A 228 -8.33 -15.43 11.66
C GLY A 228 -8.12 -14.75 10.29
N ALA A 229 -7.66 -13.50 10.28
CA ALA A 229 -7.36 -12.79 9.05
C ALA A 229 -6.22 -13.43 8.24
N LEU A 230 -5.17 -13.90 8.92
CA LEU A 230 -4.00 -14.52 8.30
C LEU A 230 -4.24 -16.00 7.90
N ASP A 231 -4.98 -16.76 8.72
CA ASP A 231 -5.37 -18.13 8.41
C ASP A 231 -6.31 -18.17 7.18
N ASN A 232 -7.16 -17.15 6.99
CA ASN A 232 -7.95 -16.98 5.77
C ASN A 232 -7.10 -16.78 4.50
N LEU A 233 -5.88 -16.25 4.65
CA LEU A 233 -4.89 -16.17 3.58
C LEU A 233 -4.09 -17.47 3.42
N GLU A 234 -4.25 -18.47 4.30
CA GLU A 234 -3.47 -19.71 4.31
C GLU A 234 -1.96 -19.48 4.47
N VAL A 235 -1.57 -18.58 5.38
CA VAL A 235 -0.15 -18.36 5.69
C VAL A 235 0.48 -19.58 6.36
N ASP A 236 1.73 -19.86 6.03
CA ASP A 236 2.54 -20.89 6.68
C ASP A 236 3.27 -20.29 7.90
N TRP A 237 2.69 -20.43 9.09
CA TRP A 237 3.23 -19.86 10.34
C TRP A 237 4.68 -20.28 10.65
N SER A 238 5.18 -21.38 10.09
CA SER A 238 6.58 -21.80 10.24
C SER A 238 7.57 -20.80 9.60
N ARG A 239 7.09 -19.92 8.72
CA ARG A 239 7.85 -18.90 7.97
C ARG A 239 7.68 -17.48 8.52
N ALA A 240 6.94 -17.31 9.62
CA ALA A 240 6.72 -16.01 10.24
C ALA A 240 8.01 -15.52 10.94
N VAL A 241 8.47 -14.31 10.64
CA VAL A 241 9.77 -13.78 11.12
C VAL A 241 9.60 -12.74 12.21
N SER A 242 8.68 -11.79 12.00
CA SER A 242 8.51 -10.69 12.95
C SER A 242 7.11 -10.08 12.93
N VAL A 243 6.83 -9.30 13.96
CA VAL A 243 5.66 -8.44 14.05
C VAL A 243 6.05 -7.02 14.45
N ALA A 244 5.47 -6.02 13.79
CA ALA A 244 5.56 -4.61 14.20
C ALA A 244 4.25 -4.14 14.86
N THR A 245 4.35 -3.49 16.01
CA THR A 245 3.21 -2.99 16.79
C THR A 245 3.46 -1.57 17.33
N ASP A 246 2.41 -0.88 17.77
CA ASP A 246 2.51 0.43 18.43
C ASP A 246 3.11 0.35 19.85
N GLY A 247 3.38 -0.85 20.37
CA GLY A 247 3.92 -1.05 21.71
C GLY A 247 2.91 -0.85 22.84
N ALA A 248 1.60 -0.81 22.56
CA ALA A 248 0.58 -0.72 23.60
C ALA A 248 0.64 -1.93 24.56
N PRO A 249 0.27 -1.78 25.84
CA PRO A 249 0.31 -2.87 26.81
C PRO A 249 -0.48 -4.13 26.39
N SER A 250 -1.58 -3.97 25.64
CA SER A 250 -2.35 -5.09 25.06
C SER A 250 -1.55 -5.85 24.00
N MET A 251 -0.67 -5.18 23.24
CA MET A 251 0.18 -5.78 22.22
C MET A 251 1.40 -6.48 22.83
N VAL A 252 2.13 -5.79 23.71
CA VAL A 252 3.47 -6.22 24.19
C VAL A 252 3.51 -6.70 25.64
N GLY A 253 2.36 -6.80 26.31
CA GLY A 253 2.25 -7.23 27.70
C GLY A 253 2.94 -8.58 27.96
N LYS A 254 3.83 -8.64 28.96
CA LYS A 254 4.75 -9.77 29.21
C LYS A 254 4.08 -11.12 29.46
N LYS A 255 2.83 -11.14 29.95
CA LYS A 255 2.12 -12.37 30.35
C LYS A 255 1.06 -12.83 29.35
N ALA A 256 0.40 -11.90 28.67
CA ALA A 256 -0.78 -12.20 27.87
C ALA A 256 -0.95 -11.28 26.65
N GLY A 257 0.06 -10.49 26.30
CA GLY A 257 0.02 -9.61 25.14
C GLY A 257 -0.06 -10.39 23.83
N VAL A 258 -0.56 -9.75 22.77
CA VAL A 258 -0.69 -10.34 21.42
C VAL A 258 0.63 -10.96 20.95
N VAL A 259 1.76 -10.29 21.19
CA VAL A 259 3.09 -10.75 20.79
C VAL A 259 3.47 -12.05 21.49
N VAL A 260 3.10 -12.22 22.76
CA VAL A 260 3.40 -13.46 23.51
C VAL A 260 2.64 -14.63 22.88
N LYS A 261 1.35 -14.43 22.58
CA LYS A 261 0.50 -15.43 21.92
C LYS A 261 0.98 -15.75 20.50
N LEU A 262 1.43 -14.76 19.74
CA LEU A 262 2.04 -14.98 18.41
C LEU A 262 3.33 -15.80 18.51
N ARG A 263 4.21 -15.50 19.48
CA ARG A 263 5.42 -16.28 19.72
C ARG A 263 5.13 -17.73 20.06
N GLU A 264 4.05 -18.01 20.81
CA GLU A 264 3.58 -19.38 21.07
C GLU A 264 3.16 -20.07 19.77
N LYS A 265 2.25 -19.46 18.99
CA LYS A 265 1.78 -20.02 17.71
C LYS A 265 2.90 -20.26 16.70
N VAL A 266 3.86 -19.36 16.58
CA VAL A 266 5.01 -19.51 15.67
C VAL A 266 5.94 -20.63 16.14
N ARG A 267 6.20 -20.73 17.44
CA ARG A 267 7.04 -21.79 18.03
C ARG A 267 6.40 -23.18 17.91
N GLU A 268 5.07 -23.28 17.98
CA GLU A 268 4.35 -24.53 17.70
C GLU A 268 4.54 -24.98 16.24
N ALA A 269 4.60 -24.03 15.29
CA ALA A 269 4.81 -24.31 13.88
C ALA A 269 6.29 -24.54 13.52
N ASN A 270 7.21 -23.87 14.22
CA ASN A 270 8.66 -23.97 14.00
C ASN A 270 9.43 -23.63 15.30
N PRO A 271 9.84 -24.64 16.08
CA PRO A 271 10.50 -24.44 17.38
C PRO A 271 11.84 -23.71 17.31
N ASP A 272 12.56 -23.83 16.19
CA ASP A 272 13.91 -23.26 16.02
C ASP A 272 13.88 -21.81 15.53
N ASN A 273 12.70 -21.29 15.20
CA ASN A 273 12.57 -19.96 14.63
C ASN A 273 12.37 -18.88 15.70
N VAL A 274 13.27 -17.90 15.72
CA VAL A 274 13.15 -16.73 16.59
C VAL A 274 12.14 -15.74 15.97
N PHE A 275 11.09 -15.42 16.72
CA PHE A 275 10.05 -14.48 16.29
C PHE A 275 10.25 -13.10 16.95
N TRP A 276 10.61 -12.12 16.12
CA TRP A 276 10.96 -10.77 16.56
C TRP A 276 9.73 -9.87 16.75
N ASN A 277 9.83 -8.93 17.68
CA ASN A 277 8.82 -7.88 17.87
C ASN A 277 9.49 -6.52 17.73
N PHE A 278 9.07 -5.76 16.72
CA PHE A 278 9.41 -4.36 16.57
C PHE A 278 8.31 -3.49 17.20
N HIS A 279 8.64 -2.80 18.29
CA HIS A 279 7.89 -1.61 18.65
C HIS A 279 8.16 -0.55 17.57
N CYS A 280 7.11 -0.04 16.93
CA CYS A 280 7.16 0.97 15.88
C CYS A 280 8.22 2.03 16.17
N ILE A 281 9.25 2.07 15.32
CA ILE A 281 10.45 2.91 15.50
C ILE A 281 10.07 4.40 15.55
N LEU A 282 9.08 4.82 14.75
CA LEU A 282 8.55 6.18 14.77
C LEU A 282 7.89 6.52 16.11
N HIS A 283 7.15 5.58 16.69
CA HIS A 283 6.54 5.78 18.01
C HIS A 283 7.62 5.79 19.11
N GLN A 284 8.60 4.89 19.07
CA GLN A 284 9.71 4.86 20.01
C GLN A 284 10.51 6.18 20.01
N GLU A 285 10.81 6.73 18.82
CA GLU A 285 11.46 8.04 18.69
C GLU A 285 10.61 9.14 19.33
N ALA A 286 9.30 9.16 19.07
CA ALA A 286 8.40 10.13 19.70
C ALA A 286 8.33 9.98 21.24
N LEU A 287 8.54 8.78 21.77
CA LEU A 287 8.63 8.54 23.21
C LEU A 287 9.98 9.01 23.79
N CYS A 288 11.10 8.84 23.08
CA CYS A 288 12.39 9.42 23.47
C CYS A 288 12.27 10.93 23.69
N CYS A 289 11.55 11.63 22.81
CA CYS A 289 11.34 13.08 22.90
C CYS A 289 10.67 13.53 24.21
N LYS A 290 9.80 12.70 24.80
CA LYS A 290 9.11 13.03 26.06
C LYS A 290 10.08 13.11 27.25
N SER A 291 11.28 12.54 27.13
CA SER A 291 12.30 12.55 28.19
C SER A 291 13.01 13.88 28.40
N LEU A 292 12.89 14.82 27.46
CA LEU A 292 13.51 16.14 27.59
C LEU A 292 12.98 16.93 28.80
N LYS A 293 11.80 16.59 29.33
CA LYS A 293 11.21 17.19 30.55
C LYS A 293 11.15 18.73 30.55
N MET A 294 10.99 19.35 29.39
CA MET A 294 10.91 20.82 29.20
C MET A 294 9.46 21.35 29.32
N GLU A 295 8.68 20.85 30.29
CA GLU A 295 7.26 21.21 30.43
C GLU A 295 7.04 22.69 30.79
N HIS A 296 8.00 23.32 31.49
CA HIS A 296 7.96 24.74 31.81
C HIS A 296 8.02 25.63 30.57
N VAL A 297 8.63 25.17 29.47
CA VAL A 297 8.58 25.85 28.17
C VAL A 297 7.34 25.44 27.40
N MET A 298 7.10 24.13 27.28
CA MET A 298 6.00 23.60 26.45
C MET A 298 4.62 24.08 26.91
N SER A 299 4.37 24.14 28.22
CA SER A 299 3.07 24.59 28.75
C SER A 299 2.75 26.05 28.38
N VAL A 300 3.74 26.93 28.44
CA VAL A 300 3.62 28.34 28.03
C VAL A 300 3.36 28.45 26.53
N VAL A 301 4.15 27.76 25.70
CA VAL A 301 3.98 27.77 24.24
C VAL A 301 2.60 27.26 23.84
N ILE A 302 2.18 26.10 24.36
CA ILE A 302 0.89 25.48 24.04
C ILE A 302 -0.26 26.38 24.49
N SER A 303 -0.23 26.89 25.72
CA SER A 303 -1.30 27.74 26.24
C SER A 303 -1.46 29.04 25.44
N THR A 304 -0.34 29.62 25.01
CA THR A 304 -0.31 30.85 24.19
C THR A 304 -0.84 30.58 22.78
N VAL A 305 -0.35 29.53 22.12
CA VAL A 305 -0.80 29.12 20.79
C VAL A 305 -2.30 28.79 20.81
N ASN A 306 -2.77 28.06 21.83
CA ASN A 306 -4.18 27.74 21.99
C ASN A 306 -5.02 28.99 22.20
N PHE A 307 -4.57 29.98 22.99
CA PHE A 307 -5.31 31.23 23.15
C PHE A 307 -5.47 31.99 21.82
N ILE A 308 -4.42 32.02 21.00
CA ILE A 308 -4.44 32.69 19.68
C ILE A 308 -5.32 31.90 18.70
N ARG A 309 -5.12 30.59 18.60
CA ARG A 309 -5.67 29.75 17.52
C ARG A 309 -7.04 29.13 17.83
N ALA A 310 -7.41 28.93 19.09
CA ALA A 310 -8.69 28.27 19.44
C ALA A 310 -9.92 29.14 19.16
N ARG A 311 -9.77 30.48 19.14
CA ARG A 311 -10.87 31.40 18.85
C ARG A 311 -10.65 32.07 17.50
N GLY A 312 -11.61 31.92 16.58
CA GLY A 312 -11.52 32.50 15.23
C GLY A 312 -11.39 34.03 15.21
N LEU A 313 -11.85 34.74 16.24
CA LEU A 313 -11.61 36.18 16.38
C LEU A 313 -10.13 36.49 16.70
N ASN A 314 -9.56 35.81 17.71
CA ASN A 314 -8.16 36.00 18.09
C ASN A 314 -7.22 35.65 16.95
N HIS A 315 -7.50 34.56 16.24
CA HIS A 315 -6.69 34.14 15.10
C HIS A 315 -6.71 35.18 13.98
N ARG A 316 -7.89 35.65 13.57
CA ARG A 316 -8.00 36.70 12.53
C ARG A 316 -7.31 37.98 12.95
N GLN A 317 -7.47 38.40 14.20
CA GLN A 317 -6.82 39.61 14.72
C GLN A 317 -5.30 39.47 14.76
N PHE A 318 -4.78 38.28 15.10
CA PHE A 318 -3.35 38.01 15.06
C PHE A 318 -2.82 37.98 13.63
N ASP A 319 -3.53 37.35 12.69
CA ASP A 319 -3.15 37.35 11.28
C ASP A 319 -3.15 38.76 10.67
N THR A 320 -4.14 39.59 11.01
CA THR A 320 -4.17 41.01 10.61
C THR A 320 -2.98 41.76 11.21
N PHE A 321 -2.70 41.57 12.50
CA PHE A 321 -1.53 42.17 13.16
C PHE A 321 -0.21 41.76 12.50
N LEU A 322 -0.04 40.48 12.15
CA LEU A 322 1.14 40.01 11.43
C LEU A 322 1.23 40.62 10.03
N PHE A 323 0.12 40.70 9.30
CA PHE A 323 0.08 41.30 7.97
C PHE A 323 0.46 42.79 7.99
N GLU A 324 0.01 43.54 9.01
CA GLU A 324 0.38 44.94 9.22
C GLU A 324 1.89 45.11 9.51
N ASN A 325 2.56 44.05 9.98
CA ASN A 325 4.00 44.00 10.22
C ASN A 325 4.79 43.31 9.08
N ASP A 326 4.20 43.16 7.89
CA ASP A 326 4.80 42.51 6.70
C ASP A 326 5.16 41.02 6.93
N ILE A 327 4.42 40.34 7.80
CA ILE A 327 4.60 38.92 8.11
C ILE A 327 3.41 38.13 7.55
N HIS A 328 3.67 37.31 6.53
CA HIS A 328 2.63 36.56 5.82
C HIS A 328 2.38 35.13 6.35
N HIS A 329 3.13 34.70 7.36
CA HIS A 329 3.04 33.34 7.92
C HIS A 329 2.74 33.37 9.42
N GLY A 330 1.50 33.01 9.79
CA GLY A 330 1.04 32.93 11.17
C GLY A 330 1.45 31.66 11.93
N LEU A 331 0.94 31.52 13.16
CA LEU A 331 1.18 30.33 14.00
C LEU A 331 0.36 29.13 13.52
N PRO A 332 0.94 27.92 13.32
CA PRO A 332 0.15 26.73 13.02
C PRO A 332 -0.74 26.32 14.21
N TYR A 333 -1.85 25.62 13.94
CA TYR A 333 -2.70 25.06 15.01
C TYR A 333 -1.97 23.87 15.65
N HIS A 334 -1.86 23.86 16.98
CA HIS A 334 -1.34 22.72 17.70
C HIS A 334 -2.43 21.65 17.83
N THR A 335 -2.22 20.47 17.24
CA THR A 335 -2.95 19.26 17.61
C THR A 335 -2.03 18.38 18.44
N ASP A 336 -2.52 17.89 19.58
CA ASP A 336 -1.76 17.03 20.51
C ASP A 336 -1.21 15.73 19.88
N VAL A 337 -1.68 15.41 18.68
CA VAL A 337 -1.62 14.07 18.10
C VAL A 337 -0.25 13.72 17.50
N ARG A 338 0.67 14.67 17.24
CA ARG A 338 1.99 14.33 16.65
C ARG A 338 3.12 15.27 17.09
N TRP A 339 4.26 14.75 17.53
CA TRP A 339 5.45 15.55 17.91
C TRP A 339 5.99 16.43 16.76
N LEU A 340 5.83 15.99 15.50
CA LEU A 340 6.17 16.78 14.30
C LEU A 340 5.43 18.12 14.26
N SER A 341 4.17 18.18 14.72
CA SER A 341 3.43 19.44 14.80
C SER A 341 4.00 20.35 15.89
N ARG A 342 4.50 19.77 17.00
CA ARG A 342 5.13 20.50 18.11
C ARG A 342 6.43 21.19 17.68
N GLY A 343 7.30 20.50 16.94
CA GLY A 343 8.53 21.10 16.42
C GLY A 343 8.25 22.30 15.51
N ALA A 344 7.28 22.17 14.59
CA ALA A 344 6.87 23.27 13.72
C ALA A 344 6.26 24.45 14.50
N VAL A 345 5.42 24.17 15.50
CA VAL A 345 4.85 25.19 16.39
C VAL A 345 5.94 25.91 17.18
N LEU A 346 6.89 25.18 17.79
CA LEU A 346 8.02 25.76 18.53
C LEU A 346 8.87 26.67 17.64
N GLN A 347 9.22 26.21 16.45
CA GLN A 347 10.02 26.98 15.51
C GLN A 347 9.33 28.29 15.12
N GLN A 348 8.02 28.26 14.86
CA GLN A 348 7.26 29.45 14.49
C GLN A 348 7.03 30.38 15.69
N PHE A 349 6.77 29.82 16.87
CA PHE A 349 6.65 30.57 18.12
C PHE A 349 7.95 31.34 18.43
N TYR A 350 9.10 30.68 18.31
CA TYR A 350 10.39 31.33 18.52
C TYR A 350 10.66 32.47 17.53
N LYS A 351 10.30 32.29 16.26
CA LYS A 351 10.44 33.33 15.23
C LYS A 351 9.56 34.54 15.54
N LEU A 352 8.30 34.31 15.91
CA LEU A 352 7.29 35.34 16.16
C LEU A 352 7.26 35.82 17.62
N ARG A 353 8.30 35.56 18.42
CA ARG A 353 8.27 35.78 19.87
C ARG A 353 7.95 37.23 20.26
N ARG A 354 8.41 38.21 19.47
CA ARG A 354 8.16 39.64 19.73
C ARG A 354 6.71 39.99 19.43
N GLU A 355 6.24 39.61 18.25
CA GLU A 355 4.90 39.83 17.75
C GLU A 355 3.86 39.15 18.65
N ILE A 356 4.16 37.94 19.11
CA ILE A 356 3.35 37.21 20.08
C ILE A 356 3.30 37.96 21.41
N ALA A 357 4.43 38.42 21.94
CA ALA A 357 4.48 39.17 23.19
C ALA A 357 3.62 40.44 23.11
N GLU A 358 3.78 41.24 22.05
CA GLU A 358 3.04 42.48 21.81
C GLU A 358 1.54 42.24 21.67
N PHE A 359 1.14 41.27 20.83
CA PHE A 359 -0.26 40.91 20.66
C PHE A 359 -0.91 40.46 21.96
N MET A 360 -0.22 39.58 22.70
CA MET A 360 -0.71 39.02 23.95
C MET A 360 -0.79 40.06 25.08
N GLN A 361 0.15 41.01 25.12
CA GLN A 361 0.09 42.18 26.00
C GLN A 361 -1.13 43.06 25.67
N GLY A 362 -1.40 43.32 24.39
CA GLY A 362 -2.61 44.03 23.94
C GLY A 362 -3.91 43.31 24.29
N LYS A 363 -3.87 42.00 24.54
CA LYS A 363 -5.00 41.19 25.04
C LYS A 363 -5.08 41.11 26.56
N GLY A 364 -4.20 41.81 27.29
CA GLY A 364 -4.12 41.75 28.75
C GLY A 364 -3.65 40.41 29.30
N LYS A 365 -2.91 39.63 28.50
CA LYS A 365 -2.41 38.29 28.85
C LYS A 365 -0.93 38.15 28.50
N PRO A 366 -0.01 38.83 29.20
CA PRO A 366 1.42 38.74 28.90
C PRO A 366 1.89 37.28 28.93
N VAL A 367 2.79 36.93 28.02
CA VAL A 367 3.33 35.57 27.90
C VAL A 367 4.46 35.40 28.90
N GLY A 368 4.27 34.51 29.88
CA GLY A 368 5.29 34.21 30.88
C GLY A 368 6.58 33.68 30.24
N GLY A 369 7.74 34.10 30.75
CA GLY A 369 9.05 33.60 30.33
C GLY A 369 9.69 34.32 29.13
N LEU A 370 8.93 35.07 28.30
CA LEU A 370 9.55 35.79 27.17
C LEU A 370 10.47 36.96 27.59
N ASP A 371 10.25 37.50 28.78
CA ASP A 371 11.11 38.53 29.39
C ASP A 371 12.30 37.92 30.18
N ASP A 372 12.34 36.59 30.35
CA ASP A 372 13.39 35.86 31.07
C ASP A 372 14.43 35.30 30.07
N PRO A 373 15.68 35.82 30.07
CA PRO A 373 16.73 35.33 29.18
C PRO A 373 17.05 33.85 29.33
N GLU A 374 16.89 33.27 30.54
CA GLU A 374 17.11 31.83 30.74
C GLU A 374 16.01 31.00 30.08
N TRP A 375 14.75 31.40 30.26
CA TRP A 375 13.62 30.74 29.62
C TRP A 375 13.68 30.83 28.10
N VAL A 376 14.08 31.98 27.53
CA VAL A 376 14.24 32.14 26.07
C VAL A 376 15.37 31.26 25.53
N ARG A 377 16.45 31.03 26.30
CA ARG A 377 17.49 30.05 25.94
C ARG A 377 16.96 28.61 25.98
N ASP A 378 16.17 28.26 26.99
CA ASP A 378 15.54 26.94 27.08
C ASP A 378 14.61 26.68 25.88
N LEU A 379 13.83 27.69 25.48
CA LEU A 379 13.03 27.66 24.26
C LEU A 379 13.91 27.47 23.02
N ALA A 380 15.01 28.22 22.89
CA ALA A 380 15.90 28.13 21.75
C ALA A 380 16.55 26.74 21.61
N PHE A 381 17.03 26.16 22.72
CA PHE A 381 17.52 24.78 22.73
C PHE A 381 16.43 23.80 22.31
N LEU A 382 15.22 23.95 22.86
CA LEU A 382 14.10 23.06 22.56
C LEU A 382 13.71 23.11 21.07
N VAL A 383 13.70 24.30 20.46
CA VAL A 383 13.47 24.48 19.01
C VAL A 383 14.52 23.71 18.21
N ASP A 384 15.80 23.87 18.52
CA ASP A 384 16.88 23.22 17.78
C ASP A 384 16.84 21.69 17.91
N ILE A 385 16.71 21.15 19.13
CA ILE A 385 16.68 19.69 19.34
C ILE A 385 15.43 19.05 18.73
N THR A 386 14.27 19.70 18.83
CA THR A 386 13.04 19.22 18.17
C THR A 386 13.15 19.27 16.65
N GLY A 387 13.88 20.24 16.09
CA GLY A 387 14.22 20.28 14.67
C GLY A 387 15.04 19.07 14.23
N HIS A 388 16.08 18.72 14.99
CA HIS A 388 16.90 17.53 14.72
C HIS A 388 16.11 16.22 14.81
N LEU A 389 15.25 16.09 15.82
CA LEU A 389 14.36 14.93 16.00
C LEU A 389 13.35 14.83 14.84
N ASN A 390 12.80 15.95 14.39
CA ASN A 390 11.90 16.01 13.23
C ASN A 390 12.60 15.54 11.94
N VAL A 391 13.86 15.93 11.73
CA VAL A 391 14.66 15.44 10.58
C VAL A 391 14.83 13.92 10.64
N LEU A 392 15.15 13.35 11.81
CA LEU A 392 15.23 11.90 11.99
C LEU A 392 13.88 11.23 11.68
N ASN A 393 12.80 11.72 12.28
CA ASN A 393 11.47 11.13 12.11
C ASN A 393 11.03 11.11 10.64
N VAL A 394 11.16 12.24 9.92
CA VAL A 394 10.87 12.32 8.47
C VAL A 394 11.75 11.34 7.68
N ALA A 395 13.05 11.25 8.03
CA ALA A 395 13.96 10.30 7.40
C ALA A 395 13.60 8.82 7.66
N MET A 396 12.76 8.51 8.64
CA MET A 396 12.26 7.16 8.91
C MET A 396 10.82 6.93 8.40
N GLN A 397 10.13 7.95 7.89
CA GLN A 397 8.82 7.76 7.28
C GLN A 397 8.93 7.28 5.82
N GLY A 398 7.87 6.63 5.33
CA GLY A 398 7.76 6.22 3.93
C GLY A 398 7.56 4.72 3.76
N ARG A 399 7.29 4.32 2.51
CA ARG A 399 7.07 2.93 2.11
C ARG A 399 8.37 2.26 1.67
N ASN A 400 8.36 0.92 1.57
CA ASN A 400 9.47 0.12 1.03
C ASN A 400 10.83 0.28 1.73
N LYS A 401 10.85 0.76 2.99
CA LYS A 401 12.09 0.82 3.77
C LYS A 401 12.43 -0.52 4.40
N LEU A 402 13.71 -0.87 4.36
CA LEU A 402 14.28 -2.00 5.07
C LEU A 402 14.52 -1.65 6.53
N VAL A 403 14.45 -2.67 7.39
CA VAL A 403 14.71 -2.51 8.83
C VAL A 403 16.12 -1.96 9.12
N THR A 404 17.10 -2.32 8.27
CA THR A 404 18.48 -1.86 8.36
C THR A 404 18.64 -0.36 8.11
N GLU A 405 17.77 0.25 7.29
CA GLU A 405 17.83 1.70 7.05
C GLU A 405 17.36 2.50 8.27
N TYR A 406 16.40 1.95 9.03
CA TYR A 406 16.01 2.55 10.30
C TYR A 406 17.12 2.44 11.33
N TYR A 407 17.77 1.27 11.41
CA TYR A 407 18.94 1.06 12.25
C TYR A 407 20.03 2.11 11.97
N ASP A 408 20.34 2.34 10.70
CA ASP A 408 21.33 3.34 10.29
C ASP A 408 20.95 4.75 10.71
N SER A 409 19.68 5.11 10.50
CA SER A 409 19.16 6.42 10.84
C SER A 409 19.26 6.69 12.35
N VAL A 410 18.89 5.69 13.17
CA VAL A 410 18.97 5.76 14.63
C VAL A 410 20.43 5.81 15.10
N ARG A 411 21.30 4.94 14.58
CA ARG A 411 22.74 4.92 14.94
C ARG A 411 23.45 6.23 14.57
N ALA A 412 23.14 6.78 13.39
CA ALA A 412 23.66 8.08 12.97
C ALA A 412 23.17 9.19 13.91
N PHE A 413 21.91 9.14 14.35
CA PHE A 413 21.38 10.12 15.30
C PHE A 413 22.00 9.99 16.70
N GLN A 414 22.18 8.78 17.23
CA GLN A 414 22.89 8.56 18.49
C GLN A 414 24.34 9.11 18.43
N SER A 415 25.02 8.90 17.30
CA SER A 415 26.36 9.44 17.06
C SER A 415 26.37 10.98 17.04
N LYS A 416 25.35 11.59 16.43
CA LYS A 416 25.15 13.06 16.45
C LYS A 416 24.87 13.57 17.86
N LEU A 417 24.00 12.91 18.64
CA LEU A 417 23.73 13.27 20.04
C LEU A 417 25.01 13.26 20.88
N ALA A 418 25.86 12.24 20.72
CA ALA A 418 27.15 12.15 21.42
C ALA A 418 28.09 13.31 21.07
N LEU A 419 28.17 13.67 19.79
CA LEU A 419 28.94 14.83 19.33
C LEU A 419 28.38 16.13 19.92
N TRP A 420 27.06 16.35 19.81
CA TRP A 420 26.37 17.54 20.29
C TRP A 420 26.52 17.73 21.80
N LYS A 421 26.39 16.65 22.58
CA LYS A 421 26.68 16.66 24.02
C LYS A 421 28.10 17.16 24.28
N THR A 422 29.08 16.57 23.60
CA THR A 422 30.50 16.93 23.76
C THR A 422 30.76 18.39 23.40
N GLN A 423 30.11 18.89 22.36
CA GLN A 423 30.23 20.28 21.94
C GLN A 423 29.58 21.24 22.95
N LEU A 424 28.39 20.93 23.46
CA LEU A 424 27.73 21.75 24.48
C LEU A 424 28.54 21.81 25.78
N CYS A 425 29.15 20.71 26.23
CA CYS A 425 30.11 20.72 27.37
C CYS A 425 31.31 21.64 27.12
N LYS A 426 31.66 21.91 25.86
CA LYS A 426 32.75 22.82 25.46
C LYS A 426 32.24 24.21 25.05
N HIS A 427 31.01 24.56 25.46
CA HIS A 427 30.34 25.82 25.11
C HIS A 427 30.21 26.07 23.59
N ASN A 428 30.15 25.01 22.79
CA ASN A 428 30.02 25.08 21.35
C ASN A 428 28.59 24.70 20.92
N ALA A 429 27.80 25.71 20.55
CA ALA A 429 26.43 25.54 20.03
C ALA A 429 26.36 25.48 18.49
N ALA A 430 27.40 24.99 17.80
CA ALA A 430 27.46 24.98 16.32
C ALA A 430 26.24 24.34 15.64
N HIS A 431 25.67 23.29 16.24
CA HIS A 431 24.49 22.58 15.72
C HIS A 431 23.18 23.01 16.40
N PHE A 432 23.19 24.07 17.19
CA PHE A 432 22.02 24.65 17.84
C PHE A 432 21.92 26.13 17.46
N PRO A 433 21.50 26.46 16.22
CA PRO A 433 21.55 27.83 15.71
C PRO A 433 20.68 28.82 16.50
N CYS A 434 19.49 28.41 16.97
CA CYS A 434 18.67 29.26 17.83
C CYS A 434 19.39 29.51 19.16
N LEU A 435 19.92 28.48 19.80
CA LEU A 435 20.66 28.61 21.05
C LEU A 435 21.93 29.48 20.89
N LYS A 436 22.68 29.27 19.80
CA LYS A 436 23.88 30.02 19.45
C LYS A 436 23.60 31.50 19.25
N SER A 437 22.43 31.86 18.71
CA SER A 437 22.04 33.26 18.51
C SER A 437 21.85 34.04 19.82
N LEU A 438 21.65 33.33 20.95
CA LEU A 438 21.41 33.92 22.27
C LEU A 438 22.60 33.77 23.23
N SER A 439 23.58 32.92 22.91
CA SER A 439 24.70 32.67 23.80
C SER A 439 25.69 33.84 23.77
N ALA A 440 25.72 34.63 24.85
CA ALA A 440 26.86 35.49 25.16
C ALA A 440 28.08 34.63 25.53
N ASN A 441 29.28 35.16 25.32
CA ASN A 441 30.52 34.51 25.75
C ASN A 441 30.42 34.15 27.26
N HIS A 442 30.66 32.86 27.61
CA HIS A 442 30.85 32.32 28.98
C HIS A 442 29.63 31.79 29.77
N GLN A 443 28.42 31.64 29.21
CA GLN A 443 27.34 30.93 29.91
C GLN A 443 27.48 29.40 29.82
N SER A 444 27.26 28.69 30.95
CA SER A 444 27.24 27.22 30.97
C SER A 444 26.10 26.66 30.11
N MET A 445 26.44 25.62 29.35
CA MET A 445 25.52 24.82 28.55
C MET A 445 25.37 23.40 29.11
N ASP A 446 25.88 23.14 30.32
CA ASP A 446 25.90 21.80 30.93
C ASP A 446 24.49 21.25 31.14
N LYS A 447 23.53 22.13 31.47
CA LYS A 447 22.10 21.79 31.54
C LYS A 447 21.62 21.09 30.26
N TYR A 448 21.94 21.64 29.09
CA TYR A 448 21.54 21.08 27.80
C TYR A 448 22.31 19.80 27.46
N ALA A 449 23.61 19.74 27.79
CA ALA A 449 24.39 18.51 27.64
C ALA A 449 23.83 17.35 28.51
N ASN A 450 23.33 17.67 29.71
CA ASN A 450 22.65 16.70 30.57
C ASN A 450 21.31 16.24 29.99
N LEU A 451 20.53 17.16 29.39
CA LEU A 451 19.30 16.79 28.66
C LEU A 451 19.60 15.85 27.47
N LEU A 452 20.66 16.13 26.70
CA LEU A 452 21.10 15.23 25.62
C LEU A 452 21.55 13.87 26.16
N SER A 453 22.19 13.84 27.33
CA SER A 453 22.56 12.57 27.98
C SER A 453 21.34 11.72 28.35
N GLY A 454 20.30 12.36 28.89
CA GLY A 454 19.02 11.69 29.15
C GLY A 454 18.36 11.18 27.87
N LEU A 455 18.36 11.99 26.81
CA LEU A 455 17.82 11.59 25.51
C LEU A 455 18.59 10.40 24.91
N MET A 456 19.92 10.42 24.95
CA MET A 456 20.76 9.29 24.50
C MET A 456 20.41 8.00 25.25
N HIS A 457 20.27 8.07 26.58
CA HIS A 457 19.89 6.91 27.39
C HIS A 457 18.52 6.33 26.99
N GLU A 458 17.54 7.18 26.66
CA GLU A 458 16.25 6.71 26.15
C GLU A 458 16.36 6.03 24.79
N PHE A 459 17.19 6.56 23.88
CA PHE A 459 17.46 5.88 22.61
C PHE A 459 18.09 4.51 22.85
N ASP A 460 19.10 4.41 23.70
CA ASP A 460 19.76 3.14 24.02
C ASP A 460 18.77 2.12 24.63
N ASN A 461 17.91 2.57 25.55
CA ASN A 461 16.92 1.71 26.20
C ASN A 461 15.79 1.26 25.25
N ARG A 462 15.35 2.12 24.34
CA ARG A 462 14.17 1.88 23.49
C ARG A 462 14.48 1.13 22.22
N PHE A 463 15.70 1.27 21.71
CA PHE A 463 16.15 0.63 20.47
C PHE A 463 17.03 -0.59 20.73
N THR A 464 16.87 -1.27 21.86
CA THR A 464 17.62 -2.49 22.23
C THR A 464 17.53 -3.62 21.18
N ILE A 465 16.41 -3.74 20.48
CA ILE A 465 16.26 -4.70 19.35
C ILE A 465 17.34 -4.53 18.28
N PHE A 466 17.82 -3.30 18.06
CA PHE A 466 18.89 -3.05 17.12
C PHE A 466 20.25 -3.53 17.61
N SER A 467 20.48 -3.54 18.92
CA SER A 467 21.66 -4.17 19.50
C SER A 467 21.60 -5.69 19.38
N GLU A 468 20.41 -6.27 19.57
CA GLU A 468 20.20 -7.72 19.41
C GLU A 468 20.41 -8.20 17.96
N LEU A 469 20.03 -7.37 16.98
CA LEU A 469 20.15 -7.66 15.55
C LEU A 469 21.40 -7.05 14.88
N GLU A 470 22.31 -6.43 15.63
CA GLU A 470 23.44 -5.68 15.05
C GLU A 470 24.34 -6.58 14.18
N LYS A 471 24.62 -7.81 14.64
CA LYS A 471 25.43 -8.77 13.87
C LYS A 471 24.74 -9.19 12.57
N ASP A 472 23.44 -9.47 12.62
CA ASP A 472 22.65 -9.83 11.43
C ASP A 472 22.59 -8.65 10.44
N PHE A 473 22.39 -7.43 10.92
CA PHE A 473 22.38 -6.25 10.06
C PHE A 473 23.76 -5.97 9.45
N ALA A 474 24.84 -6.18 10.19
CA ALA A 474 26.20 -6.05 9.69
C ALA A 474 26.48 -7.07 8.58
N LEU A 475 26.13 -8.35 8.79
CA LEU A 475 26.25 -9.40 7.78
C LEU A 475 25.41 -9.06 6.53
N PHE A 476 24.15 -8.68 6.72
CA PHE A 476 23.26 -8.35 5.62
C PHE A 476 23.78 -7.19 4.77
N ARG A 477 24.30 -6.14 5.40
CA ARG A 477 24.77 -4.95 4.69
C ARG A 477 26.17 -5.10 4.13
N SER A 478 27.03 -5.89 4.76
CA SER A 478 28.45 -5.98 4.42
C SER A 478 28.94 -7.44 4.36
N PRO A 479 28.33 -8.29 3.52
CA PRO A 479 28.67 -9.71 3.47
C PRO A 479 30.12 -9.96 3.00
N PHE A 480 30.71 -9.03 2.23
CA PHE A 480 32.08 -9.15 1.72
C PHE A 480 33.18 -8.80 2.72
N THR A 481 32.84 -8.26 3.89
CA THR A 481 33.81 -7.81 4.91
C THR A 481 33.49 -8.35 6.30
N THR A 482 32.37 -9.05 6.47
CA THR A 482 31.99 -9.65 7.75
C THR A 482 32.90 -10.84 8.06
N ASP A 483 33.40 -10.93 9.29
CA ASP A 483 34.22 -12.06 9.71
C ASP A 483 33.38 -13.34 9.72
N ALA A 484 33.77 -14.33 8.90
CA ALA A 484 33.05 -15.59 8.80
C ALA A 484 33.11 -16.42 10.10
N SER A 485 34.07 -16.19 10.99
CA SER A 485 34.12 -16.87 12.29
C SER A 485 33.09 -16.33 13.29
N GLU A 486 32.55 -15.13 13.05
CA GLU A 486 31.60 -14.44 13.93
C GLU A 486 30.13 -14.67 13.55
N VAL A 487 29.87 -15.38 12.45
CA VAL A 487 28.51 -15.74 12.00
C VAL A 487 28.15 -17.18 12.38
N PRO A 488 26.85 -17.52 12.50
CA PRO A 488 26.40 -18.90 12.74
C PRO A 488 27.07 -19.94 11.82
N GLU A 489 27.47 -21.08 12.38
CA GLU A 489 28.24 -22.15 11.70
C GLU A 489 27.63 -22.56 10.35
N VAL A 490 26.30 -22.65 10.27
CA VAL A 490 25.56 -23.02 9.06
C VAL A 490 25.75 -22.03 7.89
N MET A 491 26.13 -20.78 8.15
CA MET A 491 26.34 -19.75 7.14
C MET A 491 27.80 -19.61 6.71
N GLN A 492 28.76 -20.14 7.48
CA GLN A 492 30.17 -19.81 7.31
C GLN A 492 30.72 -20.21 5.94
N MET A 493 30.39 -21.43 5.48
CA MET A 493 30.89 -21.95 4.21
C MET A 493 30.34 -21.15 3.01
N GLU A 494 29.03 -20.90 2.96
CA GLU A 494 28.43 -20.07 1.92
C GLU A 494 28.97 -18.63 1.95
N LEU A 495 29.20 -18.06 3.13
CA LEU A 495 29.75 -16.72 3.27
C LEU A 495 31.19 -16.64 2.74
N ILE A 496 32.04 -17.64 3.02
CA ILE A 496 33.42 -17.70 2.52
C ILE A 496 33.42 -17.80 0.98
N GLU A 497 32.59 -18.68 0.41
CA GLU A 497 32.44 -18.81 -1.04
C GLU A 497 31.97 -17.49 -1.68
N LEU A 498 30.99 -16.83 -1.05
CA LEU A 498 30.49 -15.53 -1.50
C LEU A 498 31.61 -14.48 -1.48
N GLN A 499 32.38 -14.40 -0.41
CA GLN A 499 33.47 -13.44 -0.22
C GLN A 499 34.58 -13.58 -1.26
N CYS A 500 34.85 -14.81 -1.71
CA CYS A 500 35.82 -15.13 -2.74
C CYS A 500 35.27 -14.94 -4.18
N CYS A 501 33.97 -14.73 -4.37
CA CYS A 501 33.35 -14.59 -5.67
C CYS A 501 33.46 -13.17 -6.24
N ALA A 502 34.47 -12.91 -7.07
CA ALA A 502 34.68 -11.59 -7.69
C ALA A 502 33.47 -11.05 -8.49
N PRO A 503 32.78 -11.86 -9.34
CA PRO A 503 31.60 -11.37 -10.05
C PRO A 503 30.46 -10.92 -9.14
N LEU A 504 30.20 -11.64 -8.04
CA LEU A 504 29.18 -11.24 -7.07
C LEU A 504 29.61 -9.99 -6.28
N LYS A 505 30.89 -9.84 -5.98
CA LYS A 505 31.43 -8.63 -5.34
C LYS A 505 31.27 -7.38 -6.21
N ASP A 506 31.51 -7.51 -7.52
CA ASP A 506 31.27 -6.41 -8.46
C ASP A 506 29.77 -6.11 -8.58
N LYS A 507 28.94 -7.17 -8.59
CA LYS A 507 27.49 -7.01 -8.60
C LYS A 507 26.99 -6.26 -7.37
N TYR A 508 27.45 -6.64 -6.17
CA TYR A 508 27.14 -5.98 -4.89
C TYR A 508 27.43 -4.47 -4.92
N LYS A 509 28.55 -4.05 -5.53
CA LYS A 509 28.89 -2.62 -5.66
C LYS A 509 28.01 -1.87 -6.66
N SER A 510 27.34 -2.59 -7.56
CA SER A 510 26.60 -2.01 -8.69
C SER A 510 25.09 -1.91 -8.48
N VAL A 511 24.54 -2.55 -7.45
CA VAL A 511 23.09 -2.57 -7.18
C VAL A 511 22.79 -2.23 -5.71
N ALA A 512 21.56 -1.80 -5.44
CA ALA A 512 21.09 -1.61 -4.07
C ALA A 512 21.04 -2.94 -3.31
N ILE A 513 21.21 -2.89 -1.98
CA ILE A 513 21.40 -4.08 -1.14
C ILE A 513 20.20 -5.02 -1.18
N GLU A 514 18.99 -4.48 -1.24
CA GLU A 514 17.72 -5.20 -1.37
C GLU A 514 17.60 -5.97 -2.69
N SER A 515 18.37 -5.58 -3.70
CA SER A 515 18.41 -6.23 -5.00
C SER A 515 19.61 -7.18 -5.14
N PHE A 516 20.70 -6.95 -4.39
CA PHE A 516 21.91 -7.75 -4.49
C PHE A 516 21.65 -9.24 -4.27
N TYR A 517 20.93 -9.58 -3.21
CA TYR A 517 20.69 -10.98 -2.85
C TYR A 517 19.91 -11.77 -3.91
N LYS A 518 19.13 -11.09 -4.78
CA LYS A 518 18.43 -11.73 -5.92
C LYS A 518 19.39 -12.33 -6.94
N TYR A 519 20.62 -11.84 -6.99
CA TYR A 519 21.66 -12.33 -7.89
C TYR A 519 22.46 -13.49 -7.33
N LEU A 520 22.21 -13.89 -6.07
CA LEU A 520 22.83 -15.09 -5.53
C LEU A 520 22.36 -16.32 -6.33
N PRO A 521 23.27 -17.20 -6.74
CA PRO A 521 22.92 -18.48 -7.36
C PRO A 521 22.11 -19.40 -6.43
N PRO A 522 21.44 -20.45 -6.95
CA PRO A 522 20.73 -21.45 -6.14
C PRO A 522 21.60 -22.15 -5.08
N GLU A 523 22.92 -22.17 -5.26
CA GLU A 523 23.93 -22.78 -4.37
C GLU A 523 24.15 -21.99 -3.07
N TYR A 524 23.51 -20.83 -2.91
CA TYR A 524 23.54 -20.04 -1.67
C TYR A 524 22.18 -20.06 -0.92
N PRO A 525 21.59 -21.24 -0.62
CA PRO A 525 20.26 -21.31 -0.01
C PRO A 525 20.22 -20.71 1.39
N VAL A 526 21.28 -20.85 2.20
CA VAL A 526 21.30 -20.34 3.57
C VAL A 526 21.38 -18.82 3.57
N MET A 527 22.27 -18.23 2.75
CA MET A 527 22.39 -16.77 2.61
C MET A 527 21.12 -16.15 2.04
N LYS A 528 20.44 -16.82 1.09
CA LYS A 528 19.14 -16.38 0.58
C LYS A 528 18.05 -16.42 1.66
N ALA A 529 17.96 -17.50 2.43
CA ALA A 529 16.99 -17.61 3.51
C ALA A 529 17.22 -16.53 4.58
N PHE A 530 18.48 -16.31 4.96
CA PHE A 530 18.89 -15.23 5.85
C PHE A 530 18.47 -13.85 5.32
N ALA A 531 18.80 -13.53 4.07
CA ALA A 531 18.40 -12.28 3.45
C ALA A 531 16.88 -12.12 3.41
N GLY A 532 16.15 -13.19 3.07
CA GLY A 532 14.69 -13.20 3.07
C GLY A 532 14.08 -12.83 4.42
N LYS A 533 14.67 -13.30 5.53
CA LYS A 533 14.23 -12.92 6.88
C LYS A 533 14.38 -11.41 7.12
N ILE A 534 15.53 -10.82 6.79
CA ILE A 534 15.76 -9.37 6.99
C ILE A 534 14.88 -8.52 6.06
N LEU A 535 14.77 -8.91 4.79
CA LEU A 535 13.99 -8.19 3.76
C LEU A 535 12.49 -8.13 4.10
N CYS A 536 11.95 -9.13 4.80
CA CYS A 536 10.53 -9.16 5.15
C CYS A 536 10.17 -8.38 6.42
N MET A 537 11.13 -7.96 7.25
CA MET A 537 10.84 -7.30 8.53
C MET A 537 10.19 -5.93 8.35
N PHE A 538 9.18 -5.64 9.19
CA PHE A 538 8.64 -4.30 9.38
C PHE A 538 9.34 -3.62 10.56
N GLY A 539 9.84 -2.41 10.37
CA GLY A 539 10.33 -1.58 11.47
C GLY A 539 9.27 -0.63 12.06
N THR A 540 8.17 -0.39 11.35
CA THR A 540 7.17 0.61 11.73
C THR A 540 5.76 0.13 11.44
N THR A 541 4.77 0.74 12.11
CA THR A 541 3.35 0.65 11.79
C THR A 541 2.89 1.77 10.84
N TYR A 542 3.83 2.43 10.15
CA TYR A 542 3.55 3.57 9.26
C TYR A 542 2.46 3.28 8.21
N LEU A 543 2.45 2.07 7.64
CA LEU A 543 1.42 1.66 6.68
C LEU A 543 0.04 1.56 7.32
N CYS A 544 -0.05 1.11 8.57
CA CYS A 544 -1.29 1.11 9.33
C CYS A 544 -1.78 2.54 9.56
N GLU A 545 -0.89 3.47 9.95
CA GLU A 545 -1.24 4.89 10.09
C GLU A 545 -1.73 5.54 8.77
N GLN A 546 -1.10 5.19 7.65
CA GLN A 546 -1.55 5.60 6.31
C GLN A 546 -2.92 5.01 5.99
N ALA A 547 -3.14 3.73 6.29
CA ALA A 547 -4.44 3.07 6.13
C ALA A 547 -5.52 3.74 6.99
N PHE A 548 -5.24 4.12 8.23
CA PHE A 548 -6.20 4.86 9.05
C PHE A 548 -6.54 6.24 8.49
N SER A 549 -5.58 6.90 7.83
CA SER A 549 -5.86 8.16 7.13
C SER A 549 -6.84 7.94 5.96
N VAL A 550 -6.66 6.87 5.20
CA VAL A 550 -7.59 6.43 4.14
C VAL A 550 -8.96 6.05 4.71
N MET A 551 -8.98 5.35 5.85
CA MET A 551 -10.20 4.99 6.56
C MET A 551 -10.98 6.23 6.97
N ASN A 552 -10.32 7.24 7.56
CA ASN A 552 -10.97 8.48 8.00
C ASN A 552 -11.55 9.30 6.85
N ILE A 553 -10.98 9.20 5.64
CA ILE A 553 -11.56 9.81 4.43
C ILE A 553 -12.84 9.07 4.02
N ASN A 554 -12.83 7.73 4.06
CA ASN A 554 -13.97 6.90 3.68
C ASN A 554 -15.08 6.86 4.73
N LYS A 555 -14.72 6.94 6.01
CA LYS A 555 -15.58 7.06 7.19
C LYS A 555 -15.44 8.46 7.80
N SER A 556 -16.08 9.43 7.16
CA SER A 556 -16.16 10.80 7.66
C SER A 556 -17.49 11.07 8.36
N LYS A 557 -17.62 12.22 9.04
CA LYS A 557 -18.90 12.67 9.64
C LYS A 557 -20.06 12.70 8.64
N LEU A 558 -19.77 12.90 7.36
CA LEU A 558 -20.77 12.93 6.27
C LEU A 558 -20.95 11.58 5.57
N ARG A 559 -20.06 10.60 5.83
CA ARG A 559 -19.99 9.30 5.14
C ARG A 559 -19.65 8.20 6.15
N ASN A 560 -20.49 7.96 7.16
CA ASN A 560 -20.20 6.98 8.21
C ASN A 560 -20.97 5.64 8.09
N ARG A 561 -21.80 5.48 7.06
CA ARG A 561 -22.69 4.31 6.88
C ARG A 561 -22.12 3.20 5.97
N LEU A 562 -20.83 3.23 5.64
CA LEU A 562 -20.22 2.08 4.95
C LEU A 562 -20.26 0.86 5.87
N THR A 563 -20.65 -0.27 5.30
CA THR A 563 -20.51 -1.57 5.97
C THR A 563 -19.02 -1.87 6.18
N HIS A 564 -18.70 -2.77 7.11
CA HIS A 564 -17.32 -3.19 7.34
C HIS A 564 -16.71 -3.86 6.11
N GLU A 565 -17.48 -4.67 5.38
CA GLU A 565 -17.04 -5.33 4.14
C GLU A 565 -16.68 -4.31 3.06
N HIS A 566 -17.59 -3.36 2.78
CA HIS A 566 -17.34 -2.35 1.76
C HIS A 566 -16.22 -1.37 2.13
N LEU A 567 -16.05 -1.08 3.43
CA LEU A 567 -14.89 -0.34 3.90
C LEU A 567 -13.61 -1.13 3.62
N ASN A 568 -13.57 -2.41 3.98
CA ASN A 568 -12.42 -3.27 3.76
C ASN A 568 -12.07 -3.41 2.27
N ASP A 569 -13.07 -3.47 1.38
CA ASP A 569 -12.85 -3.52 -0.07
C ASP A 569 -12.23 -2.24 -0.63
N VAL A 570 -12.75 -1.08 -0.22
CA VAL A 570 -12.16 0.20 -0.62
C VAL A 570 -10.75 0.35 -0.07
N MET A 571 -10.55 -0.02 1.20
CA MET A 571 -9.24 0.01 1.84
C MET A 571 -8.25 -0.88 1.10
N LYS A 572 -8.63 -2.11 0.73
CA LYS A 572 -7.79 -3.04 -0.05
C LYS A 572 -7.32 -2.40 -1.36
N ILE A 573 -8.21 -1.73 -2.08
CA ILE A 573 -7.88 -1.04 -3.34
C ILE A 573 -7.00 0.19 -3.09
N ALA A 574 -7.39 1.06 -2.15
CA ALA A 574 -6.72 2.32 -1.88
C ALA A 574 -5.33 2.16 -1.24
N THR A 575 -5.09 1.04 -0.57
CA THR A 575 -3.81 0.74 0.10
C THR A 575 -2.95 -0.29 -0.62
N ALA A 576 -3.39 -0.81 -1.76
CA ALA A 576 -2.61 -1.75 -2.58
C ALA A 576 -1.23 -1.17 -2.94
N GLN A 577 -0.18 -2.00 -2.85
CA GLN A 577 1.21 -1.56 -3.07
C GLN A 577 1.83 -2.21 -4.30
N ASN A 578 1.87 -3.54 -4.32
CA ASN A 578 2.53 -4.37 -5.32
C ASN A 578 1.54 -5.07 -6.24
N LEU A 579 0.34 -5.36 -5.75
CA LEU A 579 -0.70 -6.05 -6.50
C LEU A 579 -1.61 -5.07 -7.24
N SER A 580 -2.08 -5.51 -8.41
CA SER A 580 -3.09 -4.81 -9.20
C SER A 580 -4.11 -5.83 -9.70
N PRO A 581 -5.41 -5.51 -9.69
CA PRO A 581 -6.44 -6.45 -10.12
C PRO A 581 -6.32 -6.78 -11.60
N ASP A 582 -6.58 -8.03 -11.96
CA ASP A 582 -6.62 -8.48 -13.35
C ASP A 582 -8.00 -8.14 -13.96
N VAL A 583 -8.13 -6.91 -14.42
CA VAL A 583 -9.37 -6.40 -15.03
C VAL A 583 -9.75 -7.22 -16.27
N ASP A 584 -8.78 -7.68 -17.06
CA ASP A 584 -9.07 -8.44 -18.28
C ASP A 584 -9.67 -9.82 -17.95
N LYS A 585 -9.19 -10.47 -16.90
CA LYS A 585 -9.82 -11.68 -16.35
C LYS A 585 -11.23 -11.40 -15.84
N LEU A 586 -11.45 -10.33 -15.08
CA LEU A 586 -12.77 -9.97 -14.56
C LEU A 586 -13.79 -9.69 -15.68
N VAL A 587 -13.37 -8.96 -16.72
CA VAL A 587 -14.18 -8.68 -17.91
C VAL A 587 -14.57 -9.98 -18.63
N LYS A 588 -13.64 -10.93 -18.76
CA LYS A 588 -13.91 -12.26 -19.34
C LYS A 588 -14.92 -13.07 -18.54
N VAL A 589 -14.91 -12.99 -17.20
CA VAL A 589 -15.90 -13.71 -16.36
C VAL A 589 -17.31 -13.17 -16.59
N LYS A 590 -17.49 -11.84 -16.68
CA LYS A 590 -18.79 -11.23 -16.98
C LYS A 590 -19.34 -11.64 -18.36
N ARG A 591 -18.47 -11.98 -19.32
CA ARG A 591 -18.88 -12.51 -20.64
C ARG A 591 -19.57 -13.88 -20.53
N CYS A 592 -19.06 -14.78 -19.69
CA CYS A 592 -19.60 -16.13 -19.54
C CYS A 592 -21.02 -16.11 -18.94
N LEU A 593 -21.27 -15.22 -17.97
CA LEU A 593 -22.58 -15.10 -17.31
C LEU A 593 -23.67 -14.54 -18.24
N ALA A 594 -23.32 -13.59 -19.13
CA ALA A 594 -24.26 -13.02 -20.10
C ALA A 594 -24.61 -13.97 -21.27
N SER A 595 -23.78 -15.00 -21.51
CA SER A 595 -24.03 -16.00 -22.55
C SER A 595 -24.87 -17.18 -22.07
N THR A 596 -24.85 -17.49 -20.76
CA THR A 596 -25.74 -18.49 -20.14
C THR A 596 -27.16 -18.01 -19.90
N SER A 597 -27.39 -16.69 -19.80
CA SER A 597 -28.74 -16.13 -19.59
C SER A 597 -29.55 -15.94 -20.89
N LYS A 598 -29.02 -16.39 -22.03
CA LYS A 598 -29.67 -16.30 -23.35
C LYS A 598 -29.79 -17.66 -24.07
N MET A 599 -29.68 -18.77 -23.33
CA MET A 599 -30.03 -20.11 -23.83
C MET A 599 -31.35 -20.57 -23.23
#